data_AF-A0A6A1WDJ0-F1
#
_entry.id   AF-A0A6A1WDJ0-F1
#
_cell.length_a   1.000
_cell.length_b   1.000
_cell.length_c   1.000
_cell.angle_alpha   90.00
_cell.angle_beta   90.00
_cell.angle_gamma   90.00
#
_symmetry.space_group_name_H-M   'P 1'
#
loop_
_entity.id
_entity.type
_entity.pdbx_description
1 polymer ?
#
loop_
_entity_poly.entity_id
_entity_poly.type
_entity_poly.pdbx_seq_one_letter_code
_entity_poly.pdbx_strand_id
1 'polypeptide(L)'
;MATTQQQQQQEGSGSRSEKRKPVFVKVDELKPGTSGHTLIAKVLTSNTVLQKGRTASQHLRQTRIAECLIGDDTATILFTARNDQGP
;
A
#
# COMPACT_ATOMS: atom_id res chain seq x y z
N MET A 1 54.93 5.80 -4.72
CA MET A 1 54.47 4.58 -5.42
C MET A 1 53.00 4.41 -5.13
N ALA A 2 52.18 4.65 -6.15
CA ALA A 2 50.74 4.66 -6.09
C ALA A 2 50.17 3.25 -6.22
N THR A 3 49.05 2.99 -5.55
CA THR A 3 48.12 1.92 -5.96
C THR A 3 46.71 2.33 -5.56
N THR A 4 46.06 3.00 -6.50
CA THR A 4 44.64 3.30 -6.51
C THR A 4 43.89 2.01 -6.83
N GLN A 5 43.10 1.50 -5.89
CA GLN A 5 42.12 0.44 -6.18
C GLN A 5 40.87 1.10 -6.77
N GLN A 6 40.72 1.01 -8.09
CA GLN A 6 39.47 1.31 -8.78
C GLN A 6 38.52 0.12 -8.58
N GLN A 7 37.48 0.30 -7.77
CA GLN A 7 36.29 -0.55 -7.83
C GLN A 7 35.54 -0.20 -9.11
N GLN A 8 35.56 -1.14 -10.07
CA GLN A 8 34.77 -1.10 -11.28
C GLN A 8 33.28 -1.05 -10.94
N GLN A 9 32.64 0.08 -11.27
CA GLN A 9 31.19 0.17 -11.41
C GLN A 9 30.75 -0.74 -12.56
N GLN A 10 30.00 -1.79 -12.25
CA GLN A 10 29.23 -2.54 -13.23
C GLN A 10 28.09 -1.65 -13.73
N GLU A 11 28.29 -1.00 -14.88
CA GLU A 11 27.21 -0.47 -15.71
C GLU A 11 26.43 -1.63 -16.32
N GLY A 12 25.43 -2.12 -15.58
CA GLY A 12 24.35 -2.91 -16.16
C GLY A 12 23.47 -1.99 -17.00
N SER A 13 23.61 -2.05 -18.32
CA SER A 13 22.76 -1.41 -19.33
C SER A 13 21.35 -2.02 -19.38
N GLY A 14 20.68 -2.15 -18.23
CA GLY A 14 19.25 -2.37 -18.17
C GLY A 14 18.57 -1.02 -18.36
N SER A 15 17.91 -0.80 -19.50
CA SER A 15 17.06 0.37 -19.71
C SER A 15 16.12 0.50 -18.51
N ARG A 16 16.36 1.50 -17.66
CA ARG A 16 15.50 1.80 -16.51
C ARG A 16 14.20 2.32 -17.10
N SER A 17 13.29 1.41 -17.42
CA SER A 17 12.00 1.73 -18.02
C SER A 17 11.33 2.79 -17.15
N GLU A 18 11.08 3.95 -17.75
CA GLU A 18 10.48 5.07 -17.04
C GLU A 18 9.15 4.59 -16.43
N LYS A 19 9.01 4.78 -15.10
CA LYS A 19 7.78 4.37 -14.41
C LYS A 19 6.64 5.21 -14.97
N ARG A 20 5.58 4.54 -15.45
CA ARG A 20 4.38 5.22 -15.94
C ARG A 20 3.83 6.12 -14.82
N LYS A 21 3.43 7.35 -15.19
CA LYS A 21 2.75 8.25 -14.28
C LYS A 21 1.47 7.57 -13.76
N PRO A 22 1.15 7.69 -12.46
CA PRO A 22 -0.08 7.14 -11.92
C PRO A 22 -1.29 7.85 -12.55
N VAL A 23 -2.33 7.07 -12.83
CA VAL A 23 -3.64 7.58 -13.25
C VAL A 23 -4.57 7.38 -12.07
N PHE A 24 -5.19 8.47 -11.63
CA PHE A 24 -6.14 8.45 -10.54
C PHE A 24 -7.54 8.21 -11.09
N VAL A 25 -8.21 7.21 -10.55
CA VAL A 25 -9.62 6.90 -10.83
C VAL A 25 -10.51 7.45 -9.71
N LYS A 26 -11.82 7.52 -9.95
CA LYS A 26 -12.81 7.90 -8.94
C LYS A 26 -13.40 6.68 -8.25
N VAL A 27 -14.03 6.88 -7.09
CA VAL A 27 -14.58 5.78 -6.29
C VAL A 27 -15.77 5.10 -6.98
N ASP A 28 -16.62 5.84 -7.68
CA ASP A 28 -17.79 5.32 -8.41
C ASP A 28 -17.45 4.47 -9.65
N GLU A 29 -16.26 4.66 -10.20
CA GLU A 29 -15.73 3.91 -11.35
C GLU A 29 -15.22 2.51 -10.98
N LEU A 30 -15.04 2.20 -9.69
CA LEU A 30 -14.57 0.89 -9.24
C LEU A 30 -15.56 -0.22 -9.60
N LYS A 31 -15.03 -1.36 -10.05
CA LYS A 31 -15.82 -2.55 -10.43
C LYS A 31 -15.25 -3.82 -9.80
N PRO A 32 -16.09 -4.80 -9.46
CA PRO A 32 -15.61 -6.12 -9.06
C PRO A 32 -14.71 -6.75 -10.13
N GLY A 33 -13.67 -7.47 -9.72
CA GLY A 33 -12.74 -8.14 -10.63
C GLY A 33 -11.64 -7.27 -11.22
N THR A 34 -11.60 -5.96 -10.95
CA THR A 34 -10.51 -5.06 -11.35
C THR A 34 -9.51 -4.87 -10.20
N SER A 35 -8.24 -4.57 -10.51
CA SER A 35 -7.18 -4.36 -9.50
C SER A 35 -6.13 -3.35 -9.97
N GLY A 36 -5.29 -2.86 -9.06
CA GLY A 36 -4.20 -1.92 -9.39
C GLY A 36 -4.62 -0.45 -9.56
N HIS A 37 -5.74 -0.04 -8.97
CA HIS A 37 -6.22 1.35 -9.02
C HIS A 37 -5.39 2.26 -8.11
N THR A 38 -5.22 3.50 -8.54
CA THR A 38 -4.75 4.59 -7.70
C THR A 38 -5.92 5.53 -7.43
N LEU A 39 -6.21 5.80 -6.17
CA LEU A 39 -7.36 6.59 -5.71
C LEU A 39 -6.88 7.67 -4.74
N ILE A 40 -7.60 8.78 -4.67
CA ILE A 40 -7.51 9.74 -3.56
C ILE A 40 -8.87 9.71 -2.87
N ALA A 41 -8.89 9.30 -1.61
CA ALA A 41 -10.10 9.23 -0.82
C ALA A 41 -9.84 9.76 0.59
N LYS A 42 -10.86 10.38 1.18
CA LYS A 42 -10.86 10.82 2.58
C LYS A 42 -11.38 9.70 3.46
N VAL A 43 -10.73 9.49 4.60
CA VAL A 43 -11.25 8.62 5.67
C VAL A 43 -12.32 9.39 6.44
N LEU A 44 -13.54 8.85 6.47
CA LEU A 44 -14.66 9.44 7.21
C LEU A 44 -14.79 8.83 8.60
N THR A 45 -14.74 7.50 8.68
CA THR A 45 -14.76 6.74 9.94
C THR A 45 -13.81 5.57 9.87
N SER A 46 -13.26 5.15 11.02
CA SER A 46 -12.41 3.96 11.16
C SER A 46 -12.77 3.23 12.44
N ASN A 47 -13.21 1.97 12.32
CA ASN A 47 -13.59 1.14 13.46
C ASN A 47 -12.73 -0.12 13.48
N THR A 48 -12.04 -0.39 14.59
CA THR A 48 -11.31 -1.65 14.77
C THR A 48 -12.31 -2.77 14.95
N VAL A 49 -12.35 -3.71 14.00
CA VAL A 49 -13.28 -4.86 14.00
C VAL A 49 -12.62 -6.15 14.45
N LEU A 50 -11.28 -6.24 14.37
CA LEU A 50 -10.53 -7.39 14.86
C LEU A 50 -9.19 -6.95 15.42
N GLN A 51 -8.89 -7.37 16.65
CA GLN A 51 -7.60 -7.19 17.29
C GLN A 51 -7.19 -8.51 17.93
N LYS A 52 -6.49 -9.36 17.18
CA LYS A 52 -5.98 -10.63 17.72
C LYS A 52 -4.62 -10.39 18.37
N GLY A 53 -4.59 -10.41 19.70
CA GLY A 53 -3.41 -10.24 20.55
C GLY A 53 -2.67 -11.54 20.90
N ARG A 54 -1.40 -11.37 21.25
CA ARG A 54 -0.33 -12.37 21.44
C ARG A 54 -0.66 -13.46 22.47
N THR A 55 -1.00 -14.66 22.02
CA THR A 55 -0.58 -15.88 22.75
C THR A 55 0.94 -15.98 22.61
N ALA A 56 1.64 -16.38 23.67
CA ALA A 56 3.10 -16.30 23.92
C ALA A 56 4.08 -16.88 22.86
N SER A 57 3.65 -17.19 21.65
CA SER A 57 4.48 -17.69 20.55
C SER A 57 4.76 -16.59 19.52
N GLN A 58 6.04 -16.34 19.23
CA GLN A 58 6.51 -15.43 18.18
C GLN A 58 5.98 -15.78 16.78
N HIS A 59 5.32 -16.94 16.61
CA HIS A 59 4.80 -17.40 15.33
C HIS A 59 3.37 -16.93 15.02
N LEU A 60 2.62 -16.37 15.99
CA LEU A 60 1.29 -15.80 15.70
C LEU A 60 1.40 -14.32 15.30
N ARG A 61 1.26 -14.07 14.00
CA ARG A 61 1.24 -12.71 13.41
C ARG A 61 0.13 -11.88 14.08
N GLN A 62 0.54 -10.83 14.80
CA GLN A 62 -0.36 -9.81 15.32
C GLN A 62 -1.22 -9.29 14.15
N THR A 63 -2.52 -9.54 14.20
CA THR A 63 -3.45 -9.10 13.16
C THR A 63 -4.40 -8.10 13.79
N ARG A 64 -4.34 -6.86 13.27
CA ARG A 64 -5.35 -5.84 13.52
C ARG A 64 -6.09 -5.56 12.21
N ILE A 65 -7.41 -5.47 12.26
CA ILE A 65 -8.25 -5.12 11.12
C ILE A 65 -9.17 -3.99 11.54
N ALA A 66 -9.22 -2.94 10.74
CA ALA A 66 -10.20 -1.88 10.84
C ALA A 66 -11.05 -1.84 9.57
N GLU A 67 -12.34 -1.61 9.75
CA GLU A 67 -13.24 -1.25 8.67
C GLU A 67 -13.37 0.27 8.63
N CYS A 68 -12.98 0.84 7.49
CA CYS A 68 -12.93 2.27 7.27
C CYS A 68 -13.97 2.65 6.21
N LEU A 69 -14.84 3.61 6.51
CA LEU A 69 -15.64 4.26 5.48
C LEU A 69 -14.77 5.34 4.83
N ILE A 70 -14.47 5.17 3.54
CA ILE A 70 -13.65 6.11 2.79
C ILE A 70 -14.41 6.57 1.53
N GLY A 71 -14.10 7.76 1.02
CA GLY A 71 -14.70 8.21 -0.23
C GLY A 71 -14.14 9.52 -0.76
N ASP A 72 -14.61 9.90 -1.94
CA ASP A 72 -14.38 11.19 -2.57
C ASP A 72 -15.73 11.90 -2.83
N ASP A 73 -15.74 12.87 -3.74
CA ASP A 73 -16.93 13.59 -4.20
C ASP A 73 -17.93 12.71 -4.97
N THR A 74 -17.53 11.53 -5.45
CA THR A 74 -18.36 10.66 -6.30
C THR A 74 -19.09 9.57 -5.52
N ALA A 75 -18.42 8.92 -4.56
CA ALA A 75 -18.99 7.83 -3.79
C ALA A 75 -18.18 7.52 -2.51
N THR A 76 -18.73 6.61 -1.70
CA THR A 76 -18.05 6.03 -0.54
C THR A 76 -18.01 4.50 -0.64
N ILE A 77 -16.97 3.89 -0.09
CA ILE A 77 -16.79 2.43 -0.02
C ILE A 77 -16.32 2.02 1.38
N LEU A 78 -16.61 0.77 1.75
CA LEU A 78 -16.04 0.14 2.92
C LEU A 78 -14.67 -0.43 2.56
N PHE A 79 -13.62 0.03 3.25
CA PHE A 79 -12.24 -0.38 3.05
C PHE A 79 -11.71 -1.10 4.28
N THR A 80 -11.18 -2.31 4.08
CA THR A 80 -10.54 -3.08 5.16
C THR A 80 -9.06 -2.71 5.27
N ALA A 81 -8.70 -1.96 6.30
CA ALA A 81 -7.31 -1.64 6.64
C ALA A 81 -6.72 -2.72 7.56
N ARG A 82 -5.49 -3.18 7.29
CA ARG A 82 -4.79 -4.16 8.13
C ARG A 82 -3.58 -3.54 8.82
N ASN A 83 -3.41 -3.85 10.10
CA ASN A 83 -2.29 -3.42 10.93
C ASN A 83 -2.12 -1.90 10.88
N ASP A 84 -1.00 -1.41 10.35
CA ASP A 84 -0.62 0.00 10.36
C ASP A 84 -1.08 0.72 9.07
N GLN A 85 -1.99 0.11 8.30
CA GLN A 85 -2.64 0.73 7.14
C GLN A 85 -3.80 1.65 7.51
N GLY A 86 -4.35 1.52 8.73
CA GLY A 86 -5.40 2.38 9.25
C GLY A 86 -4.85 3.55 10.06
N PRO A 87 -5.70 4.54 10.42
CA PRO A 87 -5.33 5.61 11.34
C PRO A 87 -5.05 5.11 12.77
#